data_AF-A0A2Z4JFB8-F1
#
_entry.id   AF-A0A2Z4JFB8-F1
#
_cell.length_a   1.000
_cell.length_b   1.000
_cell.length_c   1.000
_cell.angle_alpha   90.00
_cell.angle_beta   90.00
_cell.angle_gamma   90.00
#
_symmetry.space_group_name_H-M   'P 1'
#
loop_
_entity.id
_entity.type
_entity.pdbx_description
1 polymer ?
#
loop_
_entity_poly.entity_id
_entity_poly.type
_entity_poly.pdbx_seq_one_letter_code
_entity_poly.pdbx_strand_id
1 'polypeptide(L)'
;MTNSYTSVRTSWARIDAWLQRYAPATFAQLAPPADPYEYDQAQREMGLSFPAGLLESLSCHNGAEPYSTVLPQETPLSVTEIVEFWRMRIAVIDGEGEPEDSLDDDGEHWWHRLWIPWAAVDGDAQVIDMRPGPGQGRIGLAPKDDNGAFDGDWGWPSLETYLFQVAEALELGEPVGDSVPHLKPNGELCWAYSSDIELDGYELTPAPTTRSRW
;
A
#
# COMPACT_ATOMS: atom_id res chain seq x y z
N MET A 1 -11.55 -23.75 11.13
CA MET A 1 -10.11 -23.51 10.98
C MET A 1 -9.92 -22.03 11.28
N THR A 2 -9.27 -21.70 12.39
CA THR A 2 -8.96 -20.29 12.71
C THR A 2 -7.83 -19.85 11.80
N ASN A 3 -8.13 -19.07 10.77
CA ASN A 3 -7.11 -18.26 10.10
C ASN A 3 -6.53 -17.35 11.18
N SER A 4 -5.34 -17.68 11.67
CA SER A 4 -4.57 -16.76 12.50
C SER A 4 -4.06 -15.70 11.55
N TYR A 5 -4.84 -14.64 11.33
CA TYR A 5 -4.38 -13.48 10.60
C TYR A 5 -3.14 -12.95 11.33
N THR A 6 -2.01 -12.98 10.64
CA THR A 6 -0.74 -12.44 11.13
C THR A 6 -0.91 -10.93 11.27
N SER A 7 -0.47 -10.35 12.39
CA SER A 7 -0.60 -8.91 12.61
C SER A 7 0.24 -8.11 11.60
N VAL A 8 -0.15 -6.86 11.33
CA VAL A 8 0.61 -5.93 10.49
C VAL A 8 2.07 -5.85 10.95
N ARG A 9 2.29 -5.70 12.26
CA ARG A 9 3.65 -5.67 12.83
C ARG A 9 4.47 -6.93 12.52
N THR A 10 3.85 -8.10 12.55
CA THR A 10 4.55 -9.36 12.28
C THR A 10 4.91 -9.47 10.79
N SER A 11 4.01 -9.04 9.90
CA SER A 11 4.30 -8.96 8.46
C SER A 11 5.44 -7.97 8.16
N TRP A 12 5.41 -6.78 8.76
CA TRP A 12 6.53 -5.81 8.63
C TRP A 12 7.85 -6.38 9.11
N ALA A 13 7.89 -7.04 10.28
CA ALA A 13 9.14 -7.64 10.77
C ALA A 13 9.74 -8.69 9.80
N ARG A 14 8.89 -9.41 9.05
CA ARG A 14 9.31 -10.36 8.01
C ARG A 14 9.86 -9.63 6.78
N ILE A 15 9.14 -8.61 6.32
CA ILE A 15 9.54 -7.74 5.20
C ILE A 15 10.89 -7.09 5.52
N ASP A 16 11.04 -6.48 6.70
CA ASP A 16 12.28 -5.85 7.18
C ASP A 16 13.46 -6.82 7.16
N ALA A 17 13.28 -8.01 7.74
CA ALA A 17 14.32 -9.03 7.80
C ALA A 17 14.76 -9.48 6.40
N TRP A 18 13.81 -9.57 5.47
CA TRP A 18 14.10 -9.90 4.07
C TRP A 18 14.87 -8.76 3.38
N LEU A 19 14.38 -7.52 3.47
CA LEU A 19 14.98 -6.35 2.84
C LEU A 19 16.39 -6.09 3.37
N GLN A 20 16.60 -6.13 4.69
CA GLN A 20 17.92 -5.97 5.30
C GLN A 20 18.95 -6.96 4.74
N ARG A 21 18.50 -8.16 4.38
CA ARG A 21 19.36 -9.24 3.89
C ARG A 21 19.62 -9.15 2.39
N TYR A 22 18.59 -8.85 1.60
CA TYR A 22 18.65 -9.02 0.15
C TYR A 22 18.52 -7.71 -0.65
N ALA A 23 17.87 -6.69 -0.08
CA ALA A 23 17.67 -5.38 -0.72
C ALA A 23 17.90 -4.22 0.28
N PRO A 24 19.12 -4.09 0.87
CA PRO A 24 19.39 -3.10 1.92
C PRO A 24 19.26 -1.65 1.43
N ALA A 25 19.41 -1.41 0.12
CA ALA A 25 19.15 -0.10 -0.49
C ALA A 25 17.65 0.27 -0.38
N THR A 26 16.75 -0.67 -0.70
CA THR A 26 15.30 -0.49 -0.50
C THR A 26 14.94 -0.39 0.97
N PHE A 27 15.56 -1.20 1.86
CA PHE A 27 15.33 -1.08 3.30
C PHE A 27 15.63 0.32 3.83
N ALA A 28 16.70 0.96 3.33
CA ALA A 28 17.10 2.30 3.76
C ALA A 28 16.12 3.41 3.39
N GLN A 29 15.18 3.15 2.47
CA GLN A 29 14.12 4.09 2.07
C GLN A 29 12.96 4.12 3.06
N LEU A 30 12.83 3.13 3.95
CA LEU A 30 11.78 3.10 4.95
C LEU A 30 12.03 4.13 6.05
N ALA A 31 11.02 4.94 6.35
CA ALA A 31 11.09 5.90 7.43
C ALA A 31 11.07 5.19 8.82
N PRO A 32 11.60 5.83 9.88
CA PRO A 32 11.38 5.36 11.24
C PRO A 32 9.88 5.40 11.61
N PRO A 33 9.47 4.75 12.73
CA PRO A 33 8.11 4.84 13.25
C PRO A 33 7.61 6.27 13.41
N ALA A 34 6.32 6.49 13.14
CA ALA A 34 5.71 7.80 13.30
C ALA A 34 5.50 8.16 14.78
N ASP A 35 5.35 9.46 15.07
CA ASP A 35 4.99 9.91 16.42
C ASP A 35 3.48 9.67 16.65
N PRO A 36 3.07 9.00 17.75
CA PRO A 36 1.66 8.83 18.07
C PRO A 36 0.84 10.12 18.12
N TYR A 37 1.47 11.26 18.43
CA TYR A 37 0.81 12.56 18.39
C TYR A 37 0.37 12.97 16.98
N GLU A 38 1.09 12.53 15.93
CA GLU A 38 0.74 12.79 14.53
C GLU A 38 -0.53 12.04 14.14
N TYR A 39 -0.74 10.80 14.61
CA TYR A 39 -1.98 10.03 14.38
C TYR A 39 -3.20 10.78 14.89
N ASP A 40 -3.09 11.30 16.10
CA ASP A 40 -4.16 12.00 16.79
C ASP A 40 -4.54 13.29 16.06
N GLN A 41 -3.56 14.02 15.52
CA GLN A 41 -3.83 15.21 14.72
C GLN A 41 -4.45 14.87 13.37
N ALA A 42 -3.91 13.86 12.67
CA ALA A 42 -4.43 13.42 11.38
C ALA A 42 -5.89 12.97 11.45
N GLN A 43 -6.23 12.13 12.43
CA GLN A 43 -7.60 11.67 12.64
C GLN A 43 -8.56 12.82 12.97
N ARG A 44 -8.14 13.80 13.79
CA ARG A 44 -8.94 14.99 14.09
C ARG A 44 -9.17 15.86 12.86
N GLU A 45 -8.14 16.06 12.05
CA GLU A 45 -8.24 16.88 10.85
C GLU A 45 -9.14 16.23 9.80
N MET A 46 -8.92 14.95 9.51
CA MET A 46 -9.67 14.20 8.50
C MET A 46 -11.10 13.89 8.96
N GLY A 47 -11.38 13.97 10.27
CA GLY A 47 -12.65 13.52 10.84
C GLY A 47 -12.87 12.01 10.72
N LEU A 48 -11.78 11.24 10.58
CA LEU A 48 -11.78 9.79 10.38
C LEU A 48 -11.04 9.09 11.52
N SER A 49 -11.55 7.94 11.94
CA SER A 49 -10.78 7.03 12.80
C SER A 49 -9.89 6.16 11.94
N PHE A 50 -8.59 6.15 12.19
CA PHE A 50 -7.67 5.30 11.45
C PHE A 50 -7.85 3.84 11.90
N PRO A 51 -7.92 2.88 10.96
CA PRO A 51 -8.04 1.46 11.32
C PRO A 51 -6.78 0.98 12.03
N ALA A 52 -6.93 -0.01 12.91
CA ALA A 52 -5.84 -0.52 13.74
C ALA A 52 -4.63 -0.99 12.92
N GLY A 53 -4.86 -1.66 11.79
CA GLY A 53 -3.80 -2.08 10.87
C GLY A 53 -2.97 -0.90 10.34
N LEU A 54 -3.59 0.24 10.00
CA LEU A 54 -2.87 1.42 9.54
C LEU A 54 -2.01 2.01 10.65
N LEU A 55 -2.54 2.14 11.86
CA LEU A 55 -1.79 2.61 13.02
C LEU A 55 -0.61 1.68 13.35
N GLU A 56 -0.81 0.36 13.27
CA GLU A 56 0.29 -0.60 13.42
C GLU A 56 1.35 -0.42 12.34
N SER A 57 0.96 -0.22 11.07
CA SER A 57 1.87 -0.01 9.94
C SER A 57 2.72 1.25 10.16
N LEU A 58 2.08 2.37 10.47
CA LEU A 58 2.74 3.65 10.74
C LEU A 58 3.65 3.62 11.98
N SER A 59 3.35 2.73 12.94
CA SER A 59 4.21 2.49 14.10
C SER A 59 5.40 1.57 13.82
N CYS A 60 5.47 0.98 12.62
CA CYS A 60 6.65 0.30 12.10
C CYS A 60 7.45 1.27 11.23
N HIS A 61 6.79 1.90 10.24
CA HIS A 61 7.39 2.85 9.31
C HIS A 61 6.43 4.00 8.99
N ASN A 62 6.87 5.24 9.19
CA ASN A 62 6.11 6.44 8.83
C ASN A 62 6.22 6.75 7.33
N GLY A 63 5.81 5.81 6.49
CA GLY A 63 6.00 5.88 5.04
C GLY A 63 7.38 5.46 4.57
N ALA A 64 7.67 5.76 3.31
CA ALA A 64 8.94 5.50 2.65
C ALA A 64 9.34 6.70 1.77
N GLU A 65 10.59 6.73 1.30
CA GLU A 65 11.01 7.71 0.30
C GLU A 65 10.13 7.66 -0.96
N PRO A 66 9.86 8.80 -1.64
CA PRO A 66 9.06 8.84 -2.85
C PRO A 66 9.56 7.85 -3.91
N TYR A 67 8.64 7.18 -4.60
CA TYR A 67 8.92 6.16 -5.61
C TYR A 67 9.62 4.89 -5.07
N SER A 68 9.60 4.67 -3.74
CA SER A 68 10.07 3.43 -3.16
C SER A 68 9.23 2.24 -3.64
N THR A 69 9.92 1.17 -3.99
CA THR A 69 9.38 -0.12 -4.45
C THR A 69 9.28 -1.13 -3.31
N VAL A 70 9.26 -0.66 -2.06
CA VAL A 70 9.18 -1.53 -0.88
C VAL A 70 7.93 -2.41 -0.89
N LEU A 71 6.84 -1.96 -1.51
CA LEU A 71 5.61 -2.70 -1.77
C LEU A 71 5.29 -2.73 -3.29
N PRO A 72 4.48 -3.70 -3.78
CA PRO A 72 4.28 -3.93 -5.22
C PRO A 72 3.52 -2.88 -6.01
N GLN A 73 2.75 -2.03 -5.35
CA GLN A 73 1.86 -1.08 -6.01
C GLN A 73 2.31 0.34 -5.67
N GLU A 74 1.66 0.96 -4.69
CA GLU A 74 1.95 2.34 -4.32
C GLU A 74 2.99 2.45 -3.20
N THR A 75 3.67 3.59 -3.13
CA THR A 75 4.64 3.89 -2.07
C THR A 75 3.91 4.27 -0.77
N PRO A 76 4.19 3.62 0.38
CA PRO A 76 3.60 3.98 1.67
C PRO A 76 3.81 5.44 2.04
N LEU A 77 2.72 6.12 2.40
CA LEU A 77 2.75 7.52 2.82
C LEU A 77 3.02 7.66 4.32
N SER A 78 3.75 8.71 4.69
CA SER A 78 3.83 9.20 6.06
C SER A 78 2.49 9.77 6.53
N VAL A 79 2.29 9.90 7.84
CA VAL A 79 1.07 10.52 8.40
C VAL A 79 0.79 11.90 7.79
N THR A 80 1.83 12.71 7.60
CA THR A 80 1.69 14.04 6.99
C THR A 80 1.23 13.94 5.55
N GLU A 81 1.84 13.06 4.75
CA GLU A 81 1.47 12.88 3.34
C GLU A 81 0.06 12.30 3.18
N ILE A 82 -0.39 11.40 4.08
CA ILE A 82 -1.78 10.92 4.11
C ILE A 82 -2.76 12.09 4.21
N VAL A 83 -2.52 13.00 5.15
CA VAL A 83 -3.38 14.17 5.39
C VAL A 83 -3.32 15.14 4.20
N GLU A 84 -2.13 15.42 3.67
CA GLU A 84 -1.93 16.32 2.53
C GLU A 84 -2.62 15.80 1.27
N PHE A 85 -2.45 14.50 0.96
CA PHE A 85 -3.08 13.86 -0.19
C PHE A 85 -4.61 13.85 -0.05
N TRP A 86 -5.12 13.47 1.13
CA TRP A 86 -6.55 13.51 1.41
C TRP A 86 -7.10 14.93 1.23
N ARG A 87 -6.47 15.94 1.83
CA ARG A 87 -6.90 17.34 1.73
C ARG A 87 -6.90 17.84 0.28
N MET A 88 -5.89 17.46 -0.51
CA MET A 88 -5.84 17.77 -1.93
C MET A 88 -7.06 17.18 -2.66
N ARG A 89 -7.38 15.90 -2.43
CA ARG A 89 -8.55 15.26 -3.06
C ARG A 89 -9.87 15.88 -2.63
N ILE A 90 -10.00 16.21 -1.35
CA ILE A 90 -11.14 16.97 -0.82
C ILE A 90 -11.31 18.30 -1.56
N ALA A 91 -10.23 19.07 -1.75
CA ALA A 91 -10.28 20.35 -2.44
C ALA A 91 -10.71 20.20 -3.91
N VAL A 92 -10.39 19.07 -4.57
CA VAL A 92 -10.85 18.80 -5.94
C VAL A 92 -12.35 18.54 -5.97
N ILE A 93 -12.87 17.63 -5.13
CA ILE A 93 -14.32 17.34 -5.12
C ILE A 93 -15.19 18.50 -4.61
N ASP A 94 -14.64 19.38 -3.76
CA ASP A 94 -15.33 20.60 -3.30
C ASP A 94 -15.25 21.77 -4.30
N GLY A 95 -14.39 21.67 -5.31
CA GLY A 95 -14.07 22.72 -6.27
C GLY A 95 -14.57 22.42 -7.68
N GLU A 96 -13.63 22.05 -8.56
CA GLU A 96 -13.84 21.86 -10.01
C GLU A 96 -13.86 20.39 -10.44
N GLY A 97 -13.71 19.45 -9.50
CA GLY A 97 -13.72 18.02 -9.76
C GLY A 97 -15.11 17.43 -9.98
N GLU A 98 -15.15 16.13 -10.27
CA GLU A 98 -16.37 15.36 -10.25
C GLU A 98 -16.99 15.38 -8.85
N PRO A 99 -18.29 15.69 -8.71
CA PRO A 99 -18.96 15.65 -7.42
C PRO A 99 -18.83 14.26 -6.80
N GLU A 100 -18.71 14.19 -5.48
CA GLU A 100 -18.64 12.90 -4.76
C GLU A 100 -19.85 12.00 -5.05
N ASP A 101 -21.03 12.54 -5.36
CA ASP A 101 -22.21 11.74 -5.73
C ASP A 101 -22.15 11.13 -7.15
N SER A 102 -21.10 11.42 -7.92
CA SER A 102 -20.85 10.82 -9.23
C SER A 102 -20.32 9.39 -9.06
N LEU A 103 -21.02 8.44 -9.66
CA LEU A 103 -20.69 7.01 -9.63
C LEU A 103 -20.44 6.50 -11.04
N ASP A 104 -19.52 5.56 -11.18
CA ASP A 104 -19.36 4.77 -12.41
C ASP A 104 -20.43 3.66 -12.54
N ASP A 105 -20.28 2.83 -13.57
CA ASP A 105 -21.17 1.70 -13.85
C ASP A 105 -21.13 0.61 -12.75
N ASP A 106 -20.02 0.51 -12.01
CA ASP A 106 -19.83 -0.42 -10.90
C ASP A 106 -20.26 0.17 -9.55
N GLY A 107 -20.68 1.44 -9.53
CA GLY A 107 -21.17 2.15 -8.36
C GLY A 107 -20.07 2.68 -7.45
N GLU A 108 -18.87 2.92 -7.97
CA GLU A 108 -17.75 3.50 -7.24
C GLU A 108 -17.46 4.95 -7.62
N HIS A 109 -16.80 5.66 -6.71
CA HIS A 109 -16.48 7.08 -6.82
C HIS A 109 -15.11 7.29 -7.43
N TRP A 110 -14.89 8.43 -8.08
CA TRP A 110 -13.53 8.92 -8.36
C TRP A 110 -12.75 9.16 -7.07
N TRP A 111 -13.41 9.78 -6.07
CA TRP A 111 -12.88 9.91 -4.72
C TRP A 111 -14.03 9.97 -3.71
N HIS A 112 -13.83 9.41 -2.52
CA HIS A 112 -14.79 9.49 -1.43
C HIS A 112 -14.11 10.01 -0.15
N ARG A 113 -14.79 10.87 0.63
CA ARG A 113 -14.18 11.52 1.81
C ARG A 113 -13.78 10.55 2.91
N LEU A 114 -14.45 9.40 2.97
CA LEU A 114 -14.16 8.33 3.92
C LEU A 114 -13.04 7.38 3.44
N TRP A 115 -12.31 7.72 2.38
CA TRP A 115 -11.13 6.96 1.95
C TRP A 115 -9.86 7.54 2.56
N ILE A 116 -9.04 6.68 3.16
CA ILE A 116 -7.73 7.07 3.72
C ILE A 116 -6.66 6.66 2.71
N PRO A 117 -5.99 7.60 2.00
CA PRO A 117 -4.88 7.28 1.10
C PRO A 117 -3.68 6.86 1.93
N TRP A 118 -3.34 5.57 1.96
CA TRP A 118 -2.26 5.07 2.82
C TRP A 118 -0.95 4.88 2.04
N ALA A 119 -1.02 4.79 0.71
CA ALA A 119 0.11 4.72 -0.20
C ALA A 119 -0.24 5.46 -1.51
N ALA A 120 0.72 6.16 -2.13
CA ALA A 120 0.49 6.85 -3.40
C ALA A 120 1.78 7.13 -4.20
N VAL A 121 1.67 7.19 -5.53
CA VAL A 121 2.70 7.61 -6.49
C VAL A 121 2.02 8.33 -7.66
N ASP A 122 2.59 9.44 -8.11
CA ASP A 122 2.15 10.19 -9.31
C ASP A 122 0.65 10.50 -9.40
N GLY A 123 0.00 10.62 -8.23
CA GLY A 123 -1.43 10.92 -8.09
C GLY A 123 -2.31 9.68 -7.97
N ASP A 124 -1.84 8.49 -8.31
CA ASP A 124 -2.57 7.25 -8.02
C ASP A 124 -2.39 6.91 -6.54
N ALA A 125 -3.43 6.38 -5.89
CA ALA A 125 -3.38 6.07 -4.47
C ALA A 125 -4.02 4.75 -4.14
N GLN A 126 -3.42 4.01 -3.21
CA GLN A 126 -4.15 2.99 -2.49
C GLN A 126 -4.86 3.58 -1.29
N VAL A 127 -6.13 3.22 -1.17
CA VAL A 127 -7.02 3.76 -0.16
C VAL A 127 -7.56 2.67 0.73
N ILE A 128 -7.74 2.98 2.01
CA ILE A 128 -8.54 2.17 2.93
C ILE A 128 -9.95 2.75 2.98
N ASP A 129 -10.95 1.95 2.63
CA ASP A 129 -12.35 2.37 2.57
C ASP A 129 -12.98 2.36 3.96
N MET A 130 -13.25 3.53 4.54
CA MET A 130 -13.89 3.65 5.85
C MET A 130 -15.40 3.86 5.78
N ARG A 131 -16.02 3.68 4.60
CA ARG A 131 -17.49 3.72 4.47
C ARG A 131 -18.13 2.63 5.35
N PRO A 132 -19.18 2.95 6.13
CA PRO A 132 -19.87 1.95 6.94
C PRO A 132 -20.44 0.83 6.08
N GLY A 133 -20.15 -0.42 6.43
CA GLY A 133 -20.70 -1.58 5.74
C GLY A 133 -19.75 -2.77 5.75
N PRO A 134 -20.10 -3.86 5.04
CA PRO A 134 -19.28 -5.07 4.98
C PRO A 134 -17.88 -4.85 4.40
N GLY A 135 -17.69 -3.81 3.58
CA GLY A 135 -16.41 -3.44 2.98
C GLY A 135 -15.54 -2.51 3.83
N GLN A 136 -15.98 -2.09 5.02
CA GLN A 136 -15.22 -1.15 5.84
C GLN A 136 -13.85 -1.75 6.22
N GLY A 137 -12.77 -1.05 5.88
CA GLY A 137 -11.38 -1.45 6.13
C GLY A 137 -10.71 -2.18 4.96
N ARG A 138 -11.42 -2.42 3.85
CA ARG A 138 -10.82 -2.99 2.63
C ARG A 138 -9.87 -1.99 1.96
N ILE A 139 -8.87 -2.51 1.25
CA ILE A 139 -7.98 -1.71 0.41
C ILE A 139 -8.49 -1.75 -1.03
N GLY A 140 -8.39 -0.63 -1.71
CA GLY A 140 -8.57 -0.51 -3.14
C GLY A 140 -7.58 0.47 -3.75
N LEU A 141 -7.63 0.60 -5.07
CA LEU A 141 -6.94 1.63 -5.82
C LEU A 141 -7.90 2.79 -6.10
N ALA A 142 -7.41 4.02 -5.98
CA ALA A 142 -8.04 5.24 -6.43
C ALA A 142 -7.12 5.87 -7.49
N PRO A 143 -7.31 5.54 -8.78
CA PRO A 143 -6.55 6.13 -9.86
C PRO A 143 -6.83 7.63 -9.94
N LYS A 144 -5.86 8.42 -10.39
CA LYS A 144 -6.07 9.88 -10.55
C LYS A 144 -7.02 10.23 -11.68
N ASP A 145 -7.08 9.38 -12.70
CA ASP A 145 -7.80 9.60 -13.97
C ASP A 145 -9.00 8.65 -14.15
N ASP A 146 -9.38 7.88 -13.12
CA ASP A 146 -10.49 6.91 -13.17
C ASP A 146 -11.15 6.72 -11.79
N ASN A 147 -12.25 5.98 -11.75
CA ASN A 147 -12.97 5.64 -10.53
C ASN A 147 -12.23 4.59 -9.69
N GLY A 148 -12.54 4.56 -8.39
CA GLY A 148 -11.90 3.65 -7.44
C GLY A 148 -12.26 2.19 -7.68
N ALA A 149 -11.29 1.29 -7.54
CA ALA A 149 -11.45 -0.15 -7.74
C ALA A 149 -11.10 -0.92 -6.46
N PHE A 150 -12.01 -1.80 -6.02
CA PHE A 150 -11.89 -2.58 -4.78
C PHE A 150 -12.00 -4.10 -5.00
N ASP A 151 -11.89 -4.54 -6.24
CA ASP A 151 -11.92 -5.95 -6.66
C ASP A 151 -10.70 -6.31 -7.49
N GLY A 152 -10.65 -7.56 -7.98
CA GLY A 152 -9.54 -8.07 -8.77
C GLY A 152 -8.18 -7.93 -8.06
N ASP A 153 -7.16 -7.51 -8.82
CA ASP A 153 -5.78 -7.36 -8.36
C ASP A 153 -5.55 -6.11 -7.49
N TRP A 154 -6.54 -5.22 -7.43
CA TRP A 154 -6.49 -3.95 -6.70
C TRP A 154 -7.17 -4.03 -5.33
N GLY A 155 -8.06 -5.00 -5.15
CA GLY A 155 -8.86 -5.18 -3.94
C GLY A 155 -8.24 -6.11 -2.91
N TRP A 156 -8.08 -5.64 -1.67
CA TRP A 156 -7.69 -6.48 -0.54
C TRP A 156 -8.69 -6.40 0.61
N PRO A 157 -8.97 -7.51 1.32
CA PRO A 157 -9.89 -7.48 2.46
C PRO A 157 -9.45 -6.54 3.59
N SER A 158 -8.13 -6.36 3.78
CA SER A 158 -7.55 -5.48 4.79
C SER A 158 -6.04 -5.28 4.59
N LEU A 159 -5.46 -4.30 5.29
CA LEU A 159 -4.01 -4.05 5.30
C LEU A 159 -3.21 -5.21 5.89
N GLU A 160 -3.76 -5.90 6.91
CA GLU A 160 -3.18 -7.12 7.47
C GLU A 160 -3.00 -8.19 6.40
N THR A 161 -4.04 -8.38 5.57
CA THR A 161 -4.05 -9.40 4.52
C THR A 161 -3.05 -9.04 3.41
N TYR A 162 -3.03 -7.77 2.99
CA TYR A 162 -2.09 -7.28 1.99
C TYR A 162 -0.63 -7.47 2.43
N LEU A 163 -0.26 -6.94 3.60
CA LEU A 163 1.12 -7.03 4.09
C LEU A 163 1.55 -8.47 4.39
N PHE A 164 0.61 -9.32 4.84
CA PHE A 164 0.87 -10.75 4.95
C PHE A 164 1.24 -11.37 3.60
N GLN A 165 0.49 -11.07 2.54
CA GLN A 165 0.77 -11.59 1.21
C GLN A 165 2.08 -11.06 0.64
N VAL A 166 2.44 -9.80 0.91
CA VAL A 166 3.77 -9.25 0.56
C VAL A 166 4.89 -10.00 1.28
N ALA A 167 4.73 -10.30 2.56
CA ALA A 167 5.71 -11.09 3.30
C ALA A 167 5.84 -12.52 2.74
N GLU A 168 4.73 -13.18 2.39
CA GLU A 168 4.76 -14.49 1.72
C GLU A 168 5.48 -14.40 0.36
N ALA A 169 5.21 -13.35 -0.42
CA ALA A 169 5.82 -13.16 -1.73
C ALA A 169 7.34 -13.03 -1.65
N LEU A 170 7.85 -12.21 -0.73
CA LEU A 170 9.30 -12.05 -0.54
C LEU A 170 9.95 -13.35 -0.04
N GLU A 171 9.31 -14.06 0.90
CA GLU A 171 9.90 -15.24 1.51
C GLU A 171 9.84 -16.50 0.64
N LEU A 172 8.80 -16.63 -0.20
CA LEU A 172 8.47 -17.85 -0.94
C LEU A 172 8.50 -17.68 -2.46
N GLY A 173 8.54 -16.44 -2.96
CA GLY A 173 8.47 -16.12 -4.39
C GLY A 173 7.06 -16.26 -4.96
N GLU A 174 6.03 -16.24 -4.11
CA GLU A 174 4.62 -16.24 -4.53
C GLU A 174 4.22 -14.83 -4.99
N PRO A 175 3.19 -14.67 -5.82
CA PRO A 175 2.78 -13.34 -6.27
C PRO A 175 1.91 -12.60 -5.24
N VAL A 176 1.86 -11.28 -5.38
CA VAL A 176 0.87 -10.38 -4.76
C VAL A 176 0.01 -9.82 -5.89
N GLY A 177 -1.24 -10.29 -6.00
CA GLY A 177 -1.99 -10.15 -7.26
C GLY A 177 -1.24 -10.87 -8.38
N ASP A 178 -0.93 -10.16 -9.47
CA ASP A 178 -0.07 -10.66 -10.56
C ASP A 178 1.41 -10.21 -10.46
N SER A 179 1.76 -9.45 -9.42
CA SER A 179 3.11 -8.90 -9.23
C SER A 179 4.01 -9.86 -8.45
N VAL A 180 5.24 -10.03 -8.92
CA VAL A 180 6.28 -10.88 -8.31
C VAL A 180 7.55 -10.08 -8.00
N PRO A 181 8.26 -10.41 -6.91
CA PRO A 181 9.43 -9.66 -6.49
C PRO A 181 10.67 -10.03 -7.30
N HIS A 182 11.42 -9.01 -7.69
CA HIS A 182 12.68 -9.09 -8.42
C HIS A 182 13.73 -8.17 -7.79
N LEU A 183 15.00 -8.37 -8.13
CA LEU A 183 16.07 -7.42 -7.80
C LEU A 183 16.57 -6.74 -9.07
N LYS A 184 16.63 -5.42 -9.04
CA LYS A 184 17.33 -4.60 -10.03
C LYS A 184 18.84 -4.86 -9.95
N PRO A 185 19.64 -4.53 -11.00
CA PRO A 185 21.10 -4.71 -10.96
C PRO A 185 21.83 -3.96 -9.84
N ASN A 186 21.24 -2.87 -9.33
CA ASN A 186 21.75 -2.12 -8.18
C ASN A 186 21.39 -2.76 -6.82
N GLY A 187 20.66 -3.87 -6.81
CA GLY A 187 20.23 -4.58 -5.60
C GLY A 187 18.97 -4.03 -4.94
N GLU A 188 18.27 -3.08 -5.56
CA GLU A 188 16.97 -2.63 -5.11
C GLU A 188 15.88 -3.65 -5.48
N LEU A 189 14.90 -3.82 -4.60
CA LEU A 189 13.68 -4.56 -4.90
C LEU A 189 12.91 -3.86 -6.03
N CYS A 190 12.31 -4.63 -6.90
CA CYS A 190 11.25 -4.17 -7.78
C CYS A 190 10.18 -5.24 -7.92
N TRP A 191 9.02 -4.83 -8.42
CA TRP A 191 7.90 -5.71 -8.66
C TRP A 191 7.53 -5.62 -10.14
N ALA A 192 7.28 -6.77 -10.74
CA ALA A 192 6.93 -6.87 -12.16
C ALA A 192 5.84 -7.94 -12.31
N TYR A 193 5.09 -7.91 -13.41
CA TYR A 193 4.13 -8.97 -13.66
C TYR A 193 4.85 -10.28 -13.90
N SER A 194 4.21 -11.40 -13.55
CA SER A 194 4.79 -12.73 -13.76
C SER A 194 5.13 -13.05 -15.23
N SER A 195 4.51 -12.33 -16.17
CA SER A 195 4.79 -12.40 -17.61
C SER A 195 5.99 -11.57 -18.07
N ASP A 196 6.44 -10.63 -17.25
CA ASP A 196 7.49 -9.68 -17.62
C ASP A 196 8.86 -10.35 -17.52
N ILE A 197 9.71 -10.07 -18.51
CA ILE A 197 11.09 -10.55 -18.58
C ILE A 197 12.11 -9.41 -18.42
N GLU A 198 11.64 -8.15 -18.48
CA GLU A 198 12.45 -6.94 -18.44
C GLU A 198 11.63 -5.81 -17.79
N LEU A 199 12.28 -4.94 -17.01
CA LEU A 199 11.71 -3.73 -16.44
C LEU A 199 12.75 -2.60 -16.51
N ASP A 200 12.34 -1.41 -16.94
CA ASP A 200 13.20 -0.21 -17.07
C ASP A 200 14.48 -0.40 -17.91
N GLY A 201 14.48 -1.31 -18.90
CA GLY A 201 15.68 -1.59 -19.70
C GLY A 201 16.61 -2.66 -19.11
N TYR A 202 16.21 -3.32 -18.02
CA TYR A 202 17.02 -4.31 -17.31
C TYR A 202 16.35 -5.68 -17.27
N GLU A 203 17.12 -6.73 -17.53
CA GLU A 203 16.67 -8.11 -17.36
C GLU A 203 16.31 -8.36 -15.88
N LEU A 204 15.12 -8.92 -15.67
CA LEU A 204 14.58 -9.17 -14.34
C LEU A 204 15.27 -10.38 -13.70
N THR A 205 15.89 -10.17 -12.54
CA THR A 205 16.43 -11.27 -11.73
C THR A 205 15.45 -11.59 -10.60
N PRO A 206 14.89 -12.82 -10.52
CA PRO A 206 13.96 -13.19 -9.45
C PRO A 206 14.56 -12.94 -8.07
N ALA A 207 13.75 -12.40 -7.16
CA ALA A 207 14.20 -12.11 -5.81
C ALA A 207 14.54 -13.43 -5.05
N PRO A 208 15.60 -13.46 -4.22
CA PRO A 208 15.93 -14.64 -3.44
C PRO A 208 14.83 -15.02 -2.44
N THR A 209 14.47 -16.30 -2.38
CA THR A 209 13.50 -16.81 -1.41
C THR A 209 14.21 -17.34 -0.15
N THR A 210 13.60 -17.18 1.02
CA THR A 210 14.16 -17.63 2.31
C THR A 210 13.91 -19.10 2.62
N ARG A 211 12.95 -19.73 1.94
CA ARG A 211 12.75 -21.18 2.01
C ARG A 211 13.21 -21.82 0.71
N SER A 212 14.30 -22.58 0.79
CA SER A 212 14.62 -23.54 -0.26
C SER A 212 13.41 -24.45 -0.46
N ARG A 213 12.90 -24.53 -1.70
CA ARG A 213 11.92 -25.55 -2.08
C ARG A 213 12.62 -26.91 -1.93
N TRP A 214 12.32 -27.63 -0.85
CA TRP A 214 12.79 -28.99 -0.61
C TRP A 214 11.90 -30.00 -1.34
#